data_AF-A0A1J9VSQ4-F1
#
_entry.id   AF-A0A1J9VSQ4-F1
#
_cell.length_a   1.000
_cell.length_b   1.000
_cell.length_c   1.000
_cell.angle_alpha   90.00
_cell.angle_beta   90.00
_cell.angle_gamma   90.00
#
_symmetry.space_group_name_H-M   'P 1'
#
loop_
_entity.id
_entity.type
_entity.pdbx_description
1 polymer ?
#
loop_
_entity_poly.entity_id
_entity_poly.type
_entity_poly.pdbx_seq_one_letter_code
_entity_poly.pdbx_strand_id
1 'polypeptide(L)'
;MSIEKILSIVAVLFFLGYFIFFLILHFKKTGYHPIRHAVSDYGVGGTKKLFIIYAWLSNLGALSLSIVMLNVKDRFTISASIPILIIIMVISRILMLFFPTDLEGEKLTVRGKFHYLFAILAFTFSYMVIDRGGSHLKLLEGFKNLEPFFHIITTISAISLGAVVVTMFKPLRFIFGICERVFLLSINIWFIVVSIWFVYLL
;
A
#
# COMPACT_ATOMS: atom_id res chain seq x y z
N MET A 1 24.12 1.42 -16.09
CA MET A 1 23.06 1.16 -15.09
C MET A 1 22.04 0.23 -15.73
N SER A 2 21.72 -0.92 -15.10
CA SER A 2 20.73 -1.85 -15.68
C SER A 2 19.32 -1.28 -15.65
N ILE A 3 18.42 -1.80 -16.49
CA ILE A 3 17.02 -1.36 -16.51
C ILE A 3 16.33 -1.63 -15.17
N GLU A 4 16.67 -2.73 -14.50
CA GLU A 4 16.13 -3.09 -13.19
C GLU A 4 16.57 -2.10 -12.10
N LYS A 5 17.82 -1.62 -12.16
CA LYS A 5 18.31 -0.58 -11.26
C LYS A 5 17.58 0.74 -11.48
N ILE A 6 17.36 1.14 -12.75
CA ILE A 6 16.57 2.34 -13.09
C ILE A 6 15.15 2.22 -12.52
N LEU A 7 14.47 1.09 -12.77
CA LEU A 7 13.11 0.86 -12.27
C LEU A 7 13.04 0.85 -10.74
N SER A 8 14.08 0.34 -10.07
CA SER A 8 14.18 0.39 -8.60
C SER A 8 14.30 1.83 -8.10
N ILE A 9 15.13 2.67 -8.74
CA ILE A 9 15.23 4.11 -8.41
C ILE A 9 13.89 4.81 -8.65
N VAL A 10 13.23 4.54 -9.77
CA VAL A 10 11.91 5.08 -10.10
C VAL A 10 10.87 4.69 -9.04
N ALA A 11 10.87 3.42 -8.60
CA ALA A 11 10.00 2.97 -7.52
C ALA A 11 10.25 3.75 -6.22
N VAL A 12 11.52 3.95 -5.83
CA VAL A 12 11.88 4.76 -4.65
C VAL A 12 11.34 6.19 -4.78
N LEU A 13 11.55 6.86 -5.92
CA LEU A 13 11.07 8.21 -6.14
C LEU A 13 9.54 8.32 -6.05
N PHE A 14 8.82 7.34 -6.60
CA PHE A 14 7.37 7.28 -6.47
C PHE A 14 6.91 7.08 -5.03
N PHE A 15 7.54 6.21 -4.25
CA PHE A 15 7.19 6.05 -2.84
C PHE A 15 7.55 7.28 -1.98
N LEU A 16 8.67 7.96 -2.26
CA LEU A 16 8.97 9.26 -1.64
C LEU A 16 7.88 10.29 -1.95
N GLY A 17 7.47 10.38 -3.22
CA GLY A 17 6.33 11.20 -3.62
C GLY A 17 5.05 10.84 -2.87
N TYR A 18 4.75 9.54 -2.73
CA TYR A 18 3.61 9.05 -1.95
C TYR A 18 3.66 9.57 -0.51
N PHE A 19 4.80 9.47 0.19
CA PHE A 19 4.92 9.96 1.57
C PHE A 19 4.76 11.46 1.67
N ILE A 20 5.29 12.22 0.71
CA ILE A 20 5.10 13.68 0.65
C ILE A 20 3.60 14.02 0.52
N PHE A 21 2.90 13.39 -0.45
CA PHE A 21 1.48 13.64 -0.66
C PHE A 21 0.61 13.11 0.49
N PHE A 22 1.02 12.01 1.14
CA PHE A 22 0.41 11.54 2.37
C PHE A 22 0.46 12.65 3.42
N LEU A 23 1.62 13.22 3.72
CA LEU A 23 1.74 14.32 4.69
C LEU A 23 0.90 15.54 4.27
N ILE A 24 0.94 15.96 3.00
CA ILE A 24 0.13 17.08 2.49
C ILE A 24 -1.36 16.85 2.76
N LEU A 25 -1.89 15.66 2.48
CA LEU A 25 -3.31 15.34 2.70
C LEU A 25 -3.70 15.39 4.19
N HIS A 26 -2.78 15.11 5.10
CA HIS A 26 -3.05 15.06 6.54
C HIS A 26 -2.91 16.41 7.24
N PHE A 27 -2.08 17.31 6.72
CA PHE A 27 -1.93 18.67 7.25
C PHE A 27 -2.83 19.71 6.59
N LYS A 28 -3.37 19.42 5.40
CA LYS A 28 -4.34 20.30 4.75
C LYS A 28 -5.66 20.32 5.54
N LYS A 29 -6.32 21.48 5.58
CA LYS A 29 -7.69 21.60 6.12
C LYS A 29 -8.66 20.88 5.18
N THR A 30 -8.90 19.60 5.46
CA THR A 30 -9.73 18.71 4.63
C THR A 30 -11.16 18.55 5.15
N GLY A 31 -11.39 18.88 6.43
CA GLY A 31 -12.64 18.55 7.13
C GLY A 31 -12.70 17.11 7.62
N TYR A 32 -11.72 16.26 7.28
CA TYR A 32 -11.67 14.87 7.74
C TYR A 32 -10.73 14.69 8.93
N HIS A 33 -11.19 13.99 9.96
CA HIS A 33 -10.43 13.72 11.17
C HIS A 33 -9.51 12.49 10.98
N PRO A 34 -8.17 12.61 11.12
CA PRO A 34 -7.23 11.51 10.81
C PRO A 34 -7.43 10.22 11.62
N ILE A 35 -8.00 10.32 12.83
CA ILE A 35 -8.26 9.14 13.67
C ILE A 35 -9.56 8.43 13.26
N ARG A 36 -10.55 9.16 12.76
CA ARG A 36 -11.92 8.65 12.57
C ARG A 36 -12.16 8.25 11.11
N HIS A 37 -11.88 9.18 10.21
CA HIS A 37 -12.29 9.09 8.80
C HIS A 37 -11.27 8.32 7.97
N ALA A 38 -11.78 7.66 6.92
CA ALA A 38 -10.95 6.85 6.03
C ALA A 38 -9.98 7.74 5.24
N VAL A 39 -8.85 7.17 4.81
CA VAL A 39 -7.94 7.84 3.86
C VAL A 39 -8.62 7.99 2.50
N SER A 40 -9.50 7.06 2.12
CA SER A 40 -10.29 7.15 0.88
C SER A 40 -11.25 8.34 0.85
N ASP A 41 -11.64 8.89 2.00
CA ASP A 41 -12.51 10.08 2.08
C ASP A 41 -11.83 11.33 1.48
N TYR A 42 -10.49 11.40 1.51
CA TYR A 42 -9.75 12.45 0.80
C TYR A 42 -9.99 12.43 -0.72
N GLY A 43 -10.46 11.31 -1.28
CA GLY A 43 -10.88 11.16 -2.66
C GLY A 43 -12.19 11.85 -3.02
N VAL A 44 -12.89 12.40 -2.03
CA VAL A 44 -14.17 13.11 -2.19
C VAL A 44 -13.99 14.61 -1.92
N GLY A 45 -14.55 15.46 -2.79
CA GLY A 45 -14.52 16.92 -2.63
C GLY A 45 -13.19 17.58 -3.01
N GLY A 46 -12.81 18.63 -2.28
CA GLY A 46 -11.73 19.56 -2.65
C GLY A 46 -10.31 18.98 -2.64
N THR A 47 -10.08 17.83 -2.00
CA THR A 47 -8.78 17.14 -1.97
C THR A 47 -8.63 16.03 -3.01
N LYS A 48 -9.68 15.74 -3.80
CA LYS A 48 -9.72 14.62 -4.75
C LYS A 48 -8.50 14.56 -5.67
N LYS A 49 -8.06 15.70 -6.22
CA LYS A 49 -6.89 15.75 -7.12
C LYS A 49 -5.60 15.29 -6.42
N LEU A 50 -5.39 15.73 -5.18
CA LEU A 50 -4.23 15.35 -4.38
C LEU A 50 -4.28 13.87 -4.00
N PHE A 51 -5.47 13.36 -3.65
CA PHE A 51 -5.69 11.94 -3.38
C PHE A 51 -5.42 11.05 -4.61
N ILE A 52 -5.83 11.48 -5.80
CA ILE A 52 -5.55 10.75 -7.05
C ILE A 52 -4.04 10.69 -7.32
N ILE A 53 -3.31 11.81 -7.15
CA ILE A 53 -1.85 11.83 -7.31
C ILE A 53 -1.19 10.88 -6.29
N TYR A 54 -1.56 11.02 -5.01
CA TYR A 54 -1.14 10.14 -3.93
C TYR A 54 -1.32 8.64 -4.27
N ALA A 55 -2.50 8.27 -4.78
CA ALA A 55 -2.80 6.89 -5.14
C ALA A 55 -1.94 6.41 -6.32
N TRP A 56 -1.83 7.21 -7.39
CA TRP A 56 -1.01 6.87 -8.55
C TRP A 56 0.47 6.70 -8.22
N LEU A 57 1.03 7.54 -7.35
CA LEU A 57 2.42 7.41 -6.90
C LEU A 57 2.67 6.03 -6.28
N SER A 58 1.83 5.59 -5.34
CA SER A 58 1.98 4.24 -4.76
C SER A 58 1.81 3.11 -5.78
N ASN A 59 0.86 3.24 -6.71
CA ASN A 59 0.57 2.20 -7.71
C ASN A 59 1.69 2.07 -8.75
N LEU A 60 2.21 3.20 -9.23
CA LEU A 60 3.32 3.21 -10.18
C LEU A 60 4.61 2.70 -9.53
N GLY A 61 4.88 3.10 -8.28
CA GLY A 61 6.03 2.57 -7.52
C GLY A 61 5.94 1.06 -7.32
N ALA A 62 4.77 0.55 -6.93
CA ALA A 62 4.54 -0.88 -6.74
C ALA A 62 4.67 -1.66 -8.06
N LEU A 63 4.13 -1.13 -9.17
CA LEU A 63 4.25 -1.76 -10.49
C LEU A 63 5.71 -1.80 -10.98
N SER A 64 6.46 -0.71 -10.80
CA SER A 64 7.89 -0.69 -11.10
C SER A 64 8.65 -1.75 -10.31
N LEU A 65 8.41 -1.87 -9.00
CA LEU A 65 9.04 -2.91 -8.18
C LEU A 65 8.63 -4.32 -8.62
N SER A 66 7.36 -4.52 -8.98
CA SER A 66 6.89 -5.82 -9.49
C SER A 66 7.63 -6.24 -10.76
N ILE A 67 7.87 -5.31 -11.68
CA ILE A 67 8.64 -5.58 -12.91
C ILE A 67 10.09 -5.95 -12.56
N VAL A 68 10.72 -5.23 -11.63
CA VAL A 68 12.07 -5.57 -11.14
C VAL A 68 12.08 -7.00 -10.61
N MET A 69 11.17 -7.35 -9.70
CA MET A 69 11.09 -8.68 -9.09
C MET A 69 10.90 -9.79 -10.12
N LEU A 70 10.10 -9.56 -11.18
CA LEU A 70 9.92 -10.53 -12.26
C LEU A 70 11.19 -10.74 -13.07
N ASN A 71 11.89 -9.66 -13.42
CA ASN A 71 13.11 -9.72 -14.22
C ASN A 71 14.27 -10.41 -13.49
N VAL A 72 14.33 -10.27 -12.17
CA VAL A 72 15.43 -10.80 -11.36
C VAL A 72 15.06 -12.06 -10.59
N LYS A 73 13.87 -12.62 -10.82
CA LYS A 73 13.31 -13.73 -10.04
C LYS A 73 14.21 -14.95 -10.02
N ASP A 74 14.82 -15.31 -11.15
CA ASP A 74 15.65 -16.52 -11.23
C ASP A 74 17.03 -16.29 -10.60
N ARG A 75 17.54 -15.05 -10.70
CA ARG A 75 18.82 -14.64 -10.09
C ARG A 75 18.76 -14.66 -8.56
N PHE A 76 17.68 -14.18 -7.98
CA PHE A 76 17.49 -14.09 -6.53
C PHE A 76 16.49 -15.12 -6.00
N THR A 77 16.12 -16.11 -6.80
CA THR A 77 15.15 -17.16 -6.45
C THR A 77 13.83 -16.61 -5.88
N ILE A 78 13.37 -15.44 -6.35
CA ILE A 78 12.14 -14.79 -5.87
C ILE A 78 10.92 -15.59 -6.34
N SER A 79 10.00 -15.90 -5.43
CA SER A 79 8.72 -16.51 -5.81
C SER A 79 7.94 -15.59 -6.76
N ALA A 80 7.59 -16.07 -7.96
CA ALA A 80 6.77 -15.33 -8.91
C ALA A 80 5.39 -14.94 -8.34
N SER A 81 4.93 -15.60 -7.28
CA SER A 81 3.67 -15.25 -6.63
C SER A 81 3.68 -13.84 -6.01
N ILE A 82 4.85 -13.35 -5.55
CA ILE A 82 4.98 -12.02 -4.93
C ILE A 82 4.68 -10.90 -5.94
N PRO A 83 5.38 -10.78 -7.09
CA PRO A 83 5.07 -9.76 -8.08
C PRO A 83 3.67 -9.92 -8.69
N ILE A 84 3.18 -11.15 -8.88
CA ILE A 84 1.80 -11.37 -9.36
C ILE A 84 0.78 -10.78 -8.37
N LEU A 85 0.96 -10.99 -7.07
CA LEU A 85 0.11 -10.41 -6.03
C LEU A 85 0.19 -8.87 -6.04
N ILE A 86 1.37 -8.29 -6.28
CA ILE A 86 1.52 -6.83 -6.44
C ILE A 86 0.70 -6.32 -7.62
N ILE A 87 0.72 -7.00 -8.76
CA ILE A 87 -0.08 -6.63 -9.93
C ILE A 87 -1.58 -6.67 -9.61
N ILE A 88 -2.07 -7.74 -8.97
CA ILE A 88 -3.49 -7.88 -8.60
C ILE A 88 -3.90 -6.80 -7.57
N MET A 89 -3.02 -6.51 -6.61
CA MET A 89 -3.20 -5.41 -5.66
C MET A 89 -3.34 -4.06 -6.39
N VAL A 90 -2.44 -3.75 -7.33
CA VAL A 90 -2.47 -2.51 -8.11
C VAL A 90 -3.74 -2.41 -8.94
N ILE A 91 -4.17 -3.49 -9.61
CA ILE A 91 -5.44 -3.52 -10.35
C ILE A 91 -6.61 -3.21 -9.42
N SER A 92 -6.67 -3.84 -8.25
CA SER A 92 -7.72 -3.60 -7.25
C SER A 92 -7.74 -2.13 -6.81
N ARG A 93 -6.57 -1.53 -6.56
CA ARG A 93 -6.43 -0.12 -6.19
C ARG A 93 -6.83 0.84 -7.29
N ILE A 94 -6.49 0.55 -8.54
CA ILE A 94 -6.90 1.35 -9.69
C ILE A 94 -8.42 1.30 -9.85
N LEU A 95 -9.04 0.12 -9.73
CA LEU A 95 -10.49 -0.01 -9.79
C LEU A 95 -11.18 0.83 -8.70
N MET A 96 -10.65 0.86 -7.46
CA MET A 96 -11.17 1.76 -6.41
C MET A 96 -11.20 3.25 -6.82
N LEU A 97 -10.27 3.72 -7.67
CA LEU A 97 -10.27 5.12 -8.11
C LEU A 97 -11.45 5.45 -9.04
N PHE A 98 -11.99 4.45 -9.74
CA PHE A 98 -13.17 4.58 -10.60
C PHE A 98 -14.48 4.43 -9.82
N PHE A 99 -14.44 3.80 -8.65
CA PHE A 99 -15.58 3.63 -7.74
C PHE A 99 -15.34 4.41 -6.45
N PRO A 100 -15.63 5.73 -6.41
CA PRO A 100 -15.43 6.52 -5.19
C PRO A 100 -16.28 5.98 -4.04
N THR A 101 -15.75 6.09 -2.82
CA THR A 101 -16.46 5.70 -1.60
C THR A 101 -17.65 6.63 -1.34
N ASP A 102 -18.69 6.09 -0.71
CA ASP A 102 -19.68 6.92 -0.04
C ASP A 102 -19.08 7.42 1.29
N LEU A 103 -19.41 8.65 1.68
CA LEU A 103 -18.91 9.24 2.92
C LEU A 103 -19.54 8.58 4.15
N GLU A 104 -18.84 8.64 5.27
CA GLU A 104 -19.37 8.14 6.52
C GLU A 104 -20.71 8.82 6.90
N GLY A 105 -21.70 8.01 7.26
CA GLY A 105 -23.05 8.46 7.60
C GLY A 105 -24.01 8.51 6.42
N GLU A 106 -23.50 8.46 5.18
CA GLU A 106 -24.33 8.41 3.97
C GLU A 106 -24.88 7.01 3.70
N LYS A 107 -25.97 6.95 2.93
CA LYS A 107 -26.56 5.68 2.50
C LYS A 107 -25.63 4.99 1.50
N LEU A 108 -25.30 3.72 1.78
CA LEU A 108 -24.45 2.92 0.90
C LEU A 108 -25.07 2.72 -0.49
N THR A 109 -24.36 3.19 -1.51
CA THR A 109 -24.70 3.09 -2.93
C THR A 109 -24.08 1.85 -3.57
N VAL A 110 -24.47 1.53 -4.81
CA VAL A 110 -23.82 0.46 -5.59
C VAL A 110 -22.34 0.78 -5.84
N ARG A 111 -22.00 2.06 -6.08
CA ARG A 111 -20.61 2.49 -6.25
C ARG A 111 -19.81 2.31 -4.97
N GLY A 112 -20.36 2.67 -3.81
CA GLY A 112 -19.72 2.41 -2.52
C GLY A 112 -19.54 0.92 -2.22
N LYS A 113 -20.49 0.06 -2.63
CA LYS A 113 -20.31 -1.41 -2.54
C LYS A 113 -19.11 -1.89 -3.37
N PHE A 114 -18.97 -1.42 -4.61
CA PHE A 114 -17.81 -1.74 -5.43
C PHE A 114 -16.51 -1.18 -4.84
N HIS A 115 -16.54 0.04 -4.29
CA HIS A 115 -15.39 0.60 -3.55
C HIS A 115 -14.95 -0.36 -2.44
N TYR A 116 -15.87 -0.79 -1.57
CA TYR A 116 -15.55 -1.71 -0.49
C TYR A 116 -15.03 -3.06 -0.97
N LEU A 117 -15.64 -3.63 -2.02
CA LEU A 117 -15.14 -4.88 -2.61
C LEU A 117 -13.68 -4.74 -3.05
N PHE A 118 -13.36 -3.69 -3.81
CA PHE A 118 -11.99 -3.47 -4.28
C PHE A 118 -11.03 -3.04 -3.15
N ALA A 119 -11.52 -2.40 -2.09
CA ALA A 119 -10.75 -2.12 -0.89
C ALA A 119 -10.38 -3.40 -0.14
N ILE A 120 -11.34 -4.31 0.07
CA ILE A 120 -11.09 -5.60 0.69
C ILE A 120 -10.04 -6.39 -0.11
N LEU A 121 -10.19 -6.44 -1.43
CA LEU A 121 -9.22 -7.09 -2.31
C LEU A 121 -7.84 -6.43 -2.22
N ALA A 122 -7.77 -5.10 -2.33
CA ALA A 122 -6.52 -4.36 -2.26
C ALA A 122 -5.80 -4.56 -0.92
N PHE A 123 -6.52 -4.54 0.21
CA PHE A 123 -5.94 -4.73 1.53
C PHE A 123 -5.48 -6.16 1.73
N THR A 124 -6.30 -7.13 1.32
CA THR A 124 -5.96 -8.56 1.37
C THR A 124 -4.68 -8.85 0.57
N PHE A 125 -4.62 -8.42 -0.69
CA PHE A 125 -3.43 -8.65 -1.52
C PHE A 125 -2.21 -7.85 -1.03
N SER A 126 -2.39 -6.65 -0.48
CA SER A 126 -1.30 -5.91 0.16
C SER A 126 -0.67 -6.69 1.31
N TYR A 127 -1.50 -7.28 2.18
CA TYR A 127 -1.01 -8.10 3.27
C TYR A 127 -0.35 -9.39 2.78
N MET A 128 -0.94 -10.08 1.81
CA MET A 128 -0.34 -11.28 1.21
C MET A 128 1.03 -11.01 0.58
N VAL A 129 1.24 -9.84 -0.03
CA VAL A 129 2.55 -9.42 -0.55
C VAL A 129 3.57 -9.32 0.58
N ILE A 130 3.21 -8.70 1.71
CA ILE A 130 4.13 -8.56 2.85
C ILE A 130 4.40 -9.88 3.54
N ASP A 131 3.38 -10.70 3.76
CA ASP A 131 3.51 -11.98 4.43
C ASP A 131 4.41 -12.94 3.62
N ARG A 132 4.12 -13.10 2.31
CA ARG A 132 4.94 -13.92 1.41
C ARG A 132 6.29 -13.29 1.12
N GLY A 133 6.34 -11.98 0.96
CA GLY A 133 7.57 -11.23 0.72
C GLY A 133 8.49 -11.30 1.93
N GLY A 134 7.97 -11.10 3.15
CA GLY A 134 8.73 -11.17 4.39
C GLY A 134 9.22 -12.58 4.69
N SER A 135 8.40 -13.62 4.48
CA SER A 135 8.82 -15.01 4.65
C SER A 135 9.88 -15.46 3.64
N HIS A 136 9.78 -15.01 2.39
CA HIS A 136 10.68 -15.40 1.31
C HIS A 136 11.95 -14.54 1.23
N LEU A 137 11.81 -13.22 1.17
CA LEU A 137 12.94 -12.29 0.94
C LEU A 137 13.93 -12.29 2.10
N LYS A 138 13.49 -12.45 3.35
CA LYS A 138 14.40 -12.47 4.51
C LYS A 138 15.47 -13.56 4.44
N LEU A 139 15.22 -14.63 3.68
CA LEU A 139 16.13 -15.78 3.54
C LEU A 139 17.16 -15.57 2.43
N LEU A 140 16.94 -14.60 1.53
CA LEU A 140 17.79 -14.38 0.36
C LEU A 140 19.11 -13.73 0.76
N GLU A 141 20.18 -14.14 0.09
CA GLU A 141 21.48 -13.48 0.19
C GLU A 141 21.34 -12.00 -0.23
N GLY A 142 21.88 -11.10 0.59
CA GLY A 142 21.60 -9.66 0.53
C GLY A 142 20.54 -9.21 1.53
N PHE A 143 19.42 -9.91 1.69
CA PHE A 143 18.32 -9.43 2.54
C PHE A 143 18.38 -9.91 4.00
N LYS A 144 19.31 -10.80 4.36
CA LYS A 144 19.41 -11.40 5.70
C LYS A 144 19.46 -10.38 6.84
N ASN A 145 20.19 -9.27 6.66
CA ASN A 145 20.29 -8.22 7.68
C ASN A 145 18.98 -7.44 7.90
N LEU A 146 18.00 -7.61 7.01
CA LEU A 146 16.65 -7.02 7.11
C LEU A 146 15.64 -7.99 7.73
N GLU A 147 16.04 -9.17 8.22
CA GLU A 147 15.11 -10.11 8.86
C GLU A 147 14.29 -9.46 9.99
N PRO A 148 14.87 -8.72 10.96
CA PRO A 148 14.08 -8.07 12.00
C PRO A 148 13.08 -7.07 11.43
N PHE A 149 13.46 -6.34 10.39
CA PHE A 149 12.56 -5.42 9.68
C PHE A 149 11.37 -6.17 9.08
N PHE A 150 11.60 -7.25 8.34
CA PHE A 150 10.53 -8.05 7.74
C PHE A 150 9.60 -8.65 8.78
N HIS A 151 10.12 -9.11 9.91
CA HIS A 151 9.30 -9.63 11.00
C HIS A 151 8.42 -8.54 11.63
N ILE A 152 9.01 -7.39 11.97
CA ILE A 152 8.30 -6.26 12.60
C ILE A 152 7.23 -5.72 11.66
N ILE A 153 7.57 -5.44 10.40
CA ILE A 153 6.63 -4.82 9.46
C ILE A 153 5.47 -5.76 9.13
N THR A 154 5.72 -7.07 8.98
CA THR A 154 4.67 -8.08 8.77
C THR A 154 3.72 -8.14 9.96
N THR A 155 4.27 -8.10 11.18
CA THR A 155 3.47 -8.12 12.41
C THR A 155 2.61 -6.87 12.54
N ILE A 156 3.18 -5.68 12.29
CA ILE A 156 2.43 -4.41 12.29
C ILE A 156 1.32 -4.44 11.23
N SER A 157 1.62 -4.92 10.02
CA SER A 157 0.63 -5.04 8.95
C SER A 157 -0.49 -6.02 9.32
N ALA A 158 -0.18 -7.16 9.95
CA ALA A 158 -1.19 -8.13 10.39
C ALA A 158 -2.12 -7.53 11.45
N ILE A 159 -1.55 -6.94 12.50
CA ILE A 159 -2.31 -6.34 13.60
C ILE A 159 -3.17 -5.18 13.09
N SER A 160 -2.59 -4.29 12.27
CA SER A 160 -3.33 -3.14 11.74
C SER A 160 -4.41 -3.55 10.74
N LEU A 161 -4.21 -4.59 9.93
CA LEU A 161 -5.28 -5.14 9.09
C LEU A 161 -6.42 -5.71 9.93
N GLY A 162 -6.11 -6.51 10.95
CA GLY A 162 -7.12 -7.01 11.90
C GLY A 162 -7.87 -5.87 12.58
N ALA A 163 -7.14 -4.82 12.99
CA ALA A 163 -7.74 -3.62 13.57
C ALA A 163 -8.64 -2.89 12.57
N VAL A 164 -8.25 -2.76 11.28
CA VAL A 164 -9.11 -2.19 10.23
C VAL A 164 -10.42 -2.94 10.16
N VAL A 165 -10.40 -4.27 10.09
CA VAL A 165 -11.61 -5.10 10.02
C VAL A 165 -12.50 -4.89 11.24
N VAL A 166 -11.94 -4.98 12.45
CA VAL A 166 -12.70 -4.83 13.70
C VAL A 166 -13.28 -3.41 13.85
N THR A 167 -12.52 -2.40 13.44
CA THR A 167 -12.93 -0.99 13.54
C THR A 167 -13.85 -0.54 12.41
N MET A 168 -14.19 -1.40 11.43
CA MET A 168 -15.27 -1.07 10.49
C MET A 168 -16.62 -0.93 11.20
N PHE A 169 -16.79 -1.61 12.34
CA PHE A 169 -18.04 -1.74 13.07
C PHE A 169 -18.11 -0.83 14.30
N LYS A 170 -19.33 -0.43 14.68
CA LYS A 170 -19.58 0.22 15.98
C LYS A 170 -19.42 -0.82 17.12
N PRO A 171 -18.95 -0.41 18.31
CA PRO A 171 -18.63 0.96 18.72
C PRO A 171 -17.22 1.42 18.32
N LEU A 172 -16.35 0.54 17.79
CA LEU A 172 -14.92 0.80 17.61
C LEU A 172 -14.56 1.69 16.41
N ARG A 173 -15.54 2.03 15.57
CA ARG A 173 -15.37 2.86 14.38
C ARG A 173 -14.70 4.21 14.59
N PHE A 174 -14.76 4.78 15.79
CA PHE A 174 -14.12 6.07 16.09
C PHE A 174 -12.59 6.08 15.97
N ILE A 175 -11.94 4.91 15.84
CA ILE A 175 -10.49 4.78 15.58
C ILE A 175 -10.15 4.15 14.22
N PHE A 176 -11.14 3.96 13.33
CA PHE A 176 -10.93 3.32 12.03
C PHE A 176 -9.81 3.99 11.22
N GLY A 177 -9.86 5.32 11.13
CA GLY A 177 -8.93 6.10 10.34
C GLY A 177 -7.46 5.91 10.75
N ILE A 178 -7.15 5.81 12.04
CA ILE A 178 -5.76 5.59 12.46
C ILE A 178 -5.30 4.16 12.17
N CYS A 179 -6.16 3.16 12.38
CA CYS A 179 -5.85 1.76 12.07
C CYS A 179 -5.55 1.57 10.59
N GLU A 180 -6.37 2.16 9.72
CA GLU A 180 -6.16 2.15 8.27
C GLU A 180 -4.84 2.82 7.88
N ARG A 181 -4.52 3.97 8.46
CA ARG A 181 -3.27 4.68 8.17
C ARG A 181 -2.04 3.87 8.58
N VAL A 182 -2.06 3.23 9.74
CA VAL A 182 -0.96 2.35 10.18
C VAL A 182 -0.77 1.21 9.18
N PHE A 183 -1.86 0.59 8.73
CA PHE A 183 -1.80 -0.44 7.70
C PHE A 183 -1.18 0.11 6.42
N LEU A 184 -1.74 1.16 5.82
CA LEU A 184 -1.26 1.76 4.57
C LEU A 184 0.20 2.22 4.66
N LEU A 185 0.61 2.81 5.77
CA LEU A 185 2.01 3.21 6.01
C LEU A 185 2.91 1.98 6.08
N SER A 186 2.53 0.94 6.80
CA SER A 186 3.31 -0.30 6.88
C SER A 186 3.54 -0.92 5.49
N ILE A 187 2.50 -0.90 4.64
CA ILE A 187 2.59 -1.36 3.26
C ILE A 187 3.61 -0.57 2.45
N ASN A 188 3.50 0.75 2.46
CA ASN A 188 4.37 1.57 1.62
C ASN A 188 5.81 1.67 2.17
N ILE A 189 6.00 1.51 3.48
CA ILE A 189 7.33 1.38 4.10
C ILE A 189 7.99 0.07 3.63
N TRP A 190 7.25 -1.04 3.61
CA TRP A 190 7.78 -2.29 3.05
C TRP A 190 8.23 -2.10 1.60
N PHE A 191 7.37 -1.51 0.77
CA PHE A 191 7.67 -1.30 -0.65
C PHE A 191 8.91 -0.41 -0.89
N ILE A 192 9.03 0.71 -0.18
CA ILE A 192 10.19 1.61 -0.37
C ILE A 192 11.48 0.96 0.10
N VAL A 193 11.47 0.23 1.23
CA VAL A 193 12.68 -0.44 1.75
C VAL A 193 13.14 -1.52 0.78
N VAL A 194 12.23 -2.35 0.27
CA VAL A 194 12.57 -3.37 -0.73
C VAL A 194 13.08 -2.74 -2.02
N SER A 195 12.47 -1.63 -2.47
CA SER A 195 12.93 -0.90 -3.67
C SER A 195 14.34 -0.34 -3.47
N ILE A 196 14.62 0.28 -2.33
CA ILE A 196 15.96 0.77 -1.95
C ILE A 196 16.97 -0.38 -1.97
N TRP A 197 16.59 -1.54 -1.43
CA TRP A 197 17.48 -2.70 -1.39
C TRP A 197 17.85 -3.20 -2.79
N PHE A 198 16.88 -3.24 -3.72
CA PHE A 198 17.18 -3.55 -5.12
C PHE A 198 18.06 -2.51 -5.80
N VAL A 199 18.00 -1.22 -5.43
CA VAL A 199 18.98 -0.22 -5.93
C VAL A 199 20.41 -0.58 -5.53
N TYR A 200 20.62 -1.15 -4.35
CA TYR A 200 21.94 -1.57 -3.88
C TYR A 200 22.42 -2.89 -4.49
N LEU A 201 21.52 -3.85 -4.71
CA LEU A 201 21.87 -5.19 -5.23
C LEU A 201 22.07 -5.27 -6.75
N LEU A 202 21.50 -4.35 -7.52
CA LEU A 202 21.52 -4.32 -8.99
C LEU A 202 22.52 -3.31 -9.53
#